data_AF-A0A2X3IRK5-F1
#
_entry.id   AF-A0A2X3IRK5-F1
#
_cell.length_a   1.000
_cell.length_b   1.000
_cell.length_c   1.000
_cell.angle_alpha   90.00
_cell.angle_beta   90.00
_cell.angle_gamma   90.00
#
_symmetry.space_group_name_H-M   'P 1'
#
loop_
_entity.id
_entity.type
_entity.pdbx_description
1 polymer ?
#
loop_
_entity_poly.entity_id
_entity_poly.type
_entity_poly.pdbx_seq_one_letter_code
_entity_poly.pdbx_strand_id
1 'polypeptide(L)' 'MSDNTGLIEMRDTLRKSADIIDELLELEKREEAGEDVKEECEAVQGKLVMAMLKLNSIGEKL' A
#
# COMPACT_ATOMS: atom_id res chain seq x y z
N MET A 1 -26.49 -13.14 9.66
CA MET A 1 -25.58 -12.68 8.60
C MET A 1 -24.18 -12.79 9.15
N SER A 2 -23.27 -13.49 8.49
CA SER A 2 -21.86 -13.49 8.92
C SER A 2 -21.34 -12.06 8.84
N ASP A 3 -20.63 -11.63 9.87
CA ASP A 3 -20.05 -10.30 9.94
C ASP A 3 -18.84 -10.24 8.99
N ASN A 4 -19.10 -10.00 7.71
CA ASN A 4 -18.07 -9.96 6.66
C ASN A 4 -17.21 -8.67 6.72
N THR A 5 -17.31 -7.88 7.80
CA THR A 5 -16.65 -6.59 7.95
C THR A 5 -15.12 -6.73 7.86
N GLY A 6 -14.53 -7.79 8.40
CA GLY A 6 -13.08 -8.04 8.28
C GLY A 6 -12.63 -8.31 6.83
N LEU A 7 -13.42 -9.07 6.05
CA LEU A 7 -13.11 -9.31 4.63
C LEU A 7 -13.26 -8.04 3.78
N ILE A 8 -14.26 -7.20 4.10
CA ILE A 8 -14.44 -5.89 3.46
C ILE A 8 -13.24 -4.99 3.77
N GLU A 9 -12.82 -4.91 5.02
CA GLU A 9 -11.67 -4.10 5.42
C GLU A 9 -10.36 -4.61 4.80
N MET A 10 -10.18 -5.93 4.72
CA MET A 10 -9.05 -6.55 4.04
C MET A 10 -9.03 -6.16 2.55
N ARG A 11 -10.16 -6.31 1.84
CA ARG A 11 -10.29 -5.92 0.42
C ARG A 11 -9.95 -4.45 0.20
N ASP A 12 -10.49 -3.57 1.04
CA ASP A 12 -10.29 -2.13 0.88
C ASP A 12 -8.84 -1.73 1.22
N THR A 13 -8.19 -2.44 2.14
CA THR A 13 -6.76 -2.25 2.42
C THR A 13 -5.90 -2.78 1.27
N LEU A 14 -6.23 -3.93 0.68
CA LEU A 14 -5.55 -4.45 -0.52
C LEU A 14 -5.66 -3.49 -1.71
N ARG A 15 -6.84 -2.87 -1.92
CA ARG A 15 -7.01 -1.86 -2.97
C ARG A 15 -6.09 -0.65 -2.74
N LYS A 16 -6.02 -0.15 -1.51
CA LYS A 16 -5.09 0.92 -1.15
C LYS A 16 -3.63 0.53 -1.36
N SER A 17 -3.26 -0.71 -1.04
CA SER A 17 -1.90 -1.20 -1.31
C SER A 17 -1.58 -1.21 -2.81
N ALA A 18 -2.54 -1.56 -3.67
CA ALA A 18 -2.36 -1.48 -5.12
C ALA A 18 -2.13 -0.03 -5.58
N ASP A 19 -2.95 0.93 -5.09
CA ASP A 19 -2.78 2.35 -5.40
C ASP A 19 -1.38 2.87 -4.99
N ILE A 20 -0.85 2.42 -3.85
CA ILE A 20 0.51 2.77 -3.38
C ILE A 20 1.59 2.16 -4.29
N ILE A 21 1.39 0.92 -4.75
CA ILE A 21 2.33 0.27 -5.68
C ILE A 21 2.35 1.01 -7.02
N ASP A 22 1.19 1.44 -7.52
CA ASP A 22 1.12 2.25 -8.74
C ASP A 22 1.86 3.59 -8.57
N GLU A 23 1.77 4.24 -7.40
CA GLU A 23 2.54 5.45 -7.05
C GLU A 23 4.05 5.17 -7.07
N LEU A 24 4.52 4.02 -6.55
CA LEU A 24 5.94 3.63 -6.60
C LEU A 24 6.42 3.39 -8.02
N LEU A 25 5.63 2.72 -8.86
CA LEU A 25 5.97 2.48 -10.27
C LEU A 25 6.08 3.78 -11.06
N GLU A 26 5.29 4.81 -10.71
CA GLU A 26 5.41 6.11 -11.35
C GLU A 26 6.66 6.87 -10.89
N LEU A 27 7.02 6.76 -9.61
CA LEU A 27 8.27 7.32 -9.10
C LEU A 27 9.49 6.64 -9.75
N GLU A 28 9.46 5.33 -9.93
CA GLU A 28 10.53 4.59 -10.61
C GLU A 28 10.76 5.12 -12.05
N LYS A 29 9.69 5.37 -12.81
CA LYS A 29 9.81 5.99 -14.15
C LYS A 29 10.43 7.39 -14.11
N ARG A 30 10.09 8.19 -13.10
CA ARG A 30 10.66 9.55 -12.91
C ARG A 30 12.14 9.47 -12.56
N GLU A 31 12.53 8.53 -11.69
CA GLU A 31 13.92 8.25 -11.36
C GLU A 31 14.72 7.82 -12.61
N GLU A 32 14.17 6.91 -13.43
CA GLU A 32 14.76 6.50 -14.71
C GLU A 32 14.93 7.66 -15.70
N ALA A 33 14.05 8.67 -15.63
CA ALA A 33 14.16 9.90 -16.41
C ALA A 33 15.19 10.90 -15.84
N GLY A 34 15.82 10.58 -14.70
CA GLY A 34 16.86 11.38 -14.07
C GLY A 34 16.36 12.38 -13.02
N GLU A 35 15.11 12.29 -12.59
CA GLU A 35 14.60 13.08 -11.45
C GLU A 35 15.10 12.47 -10.12
N ASP A 36 15.55 13.32 -9.19
CA ASP A 36 15.85 12.89 -7.82
C ASP A 36 14.55 12.79 -7.03
N VAL A 37 14.02 11.57 -6.91
CA VAL A 37 12.74 11.26 -6.25
C VAL A 37 12.90 10.44 -4.98
N LYS A 38 14.11 10.40 -4.42
CA LYS A 38 14.46 9.49 -3.33
C LYS A 38 13.57 9.69 -2.09
N GLU A 39 13.35 10.94 -1.69
CA GLU A 39 12.51 11.25 -0.53
C GLU A 39 11.04 10.85 -0.76
N GLU A 40 10.49 11.09 -1.96
CA GLU A 40 9.14 10.63 -2.29
C GLU A 40 9.05 9.10 -2.28
N CYS A 41 10.03 8.41 -2.85
CA CYS A 41 10.11 6.94 -2.81
C CYS A 41 10.09 6.40 -1.37
N GLU A 42 10.93 6.93 -0.49
CA GLU A 42 10.98 6.53 0.92
C GLU A 42 9.62 6.78 1.61
N ALA A 43 8.99 7.93 1.35
CA ALA A 43 7.68 8.25 1.92
C ALA A 43 6.58 7.29 1.46
N VAL A 44 6.54 6.95 0.16
CA VAL A 44 5.53 6.04 -0.40
C VAL A 44 5.77 4.60 0.05
N GLN A 45 7.03 4.15 0.13
CA GLN A 45 7.38 2.85 0.71
C GLN A 45 6.93 2.75 2.18
N GLY A 46 7.09 3.83 2.96
CA GLY A 46 6.55 3.90 4.32
C GLY A 46 5.04 3.67 4.38
N LYS A 47 4.26 4.27 3.46
CA LYS A 47 2.81 4.02 3.34
C LYS A 47 2.52 2.54 3.05
N LEU A 48 3.30 1.91 2.17
CA LEU A 48 3.14 0.49 1.82
C LEU A 48 3.36 -0.42 3.03
N VAL A 49 4.42 -0.16 3.82
CA VAL A 49 4.69 -0.89 5.07
C VAL A 49 3.52 -0.80 6.03
N MET A 50 2.95 0.41 6.21
CA MET A 50 1.79 0.60 7.08
C MET A 50 0.55 -0.15 6.58
N ALA A 51 0.33 -0.21 5.27
CA ALA A 51 -0.77 -0.99 4.68
C ALA A 51 -0.59 -2.50 4.92
N MET A 52 0.64 -3.01 4.82
CA MET A 52 0.95 -4.42 5.09
C MET A 52 0.79 -4.79 6.56
N LEU A 53 1.20 -3.91 7.49
CA LEU A 53 0.96 -4.09 8.92
C LEU A 53 -0.54 -4.14 9.23
N LYS A 54 -1.33 -3.27 8.58
CA LYS A 54 -2.78 -3.28 8.72
C LYS A 54 -3.38 -4.60 8.20
N LEU A 55 -2.94 -5.08 7.03
CA LEU A 55 -3.40 -6.36 6.49
C LEU A 55 -3.11 -7.53 7.42
N ASN A 56 -1.92 -7.57 8.02
CA ASN A 56 -1.55 -8.56 9.02
C ASN A 56 -2.51 -8.51 10.22
N SER A 57 -2.75 -7.32 10.78
CA SER A 57 -3.69 -7.15 11.90
C SER A 57 -5.14 -7.56 11.57
N ILE A 58 -5.59 -7.38 10.33
CA ILE A 58 -6.91 -7.86 9.91
C ILE A 58 -6.90 -9.39 9.79
N GLY A 59 -5.84 -9.97 9.22
CA GLY A 59 -5.67 -11.41 9.10
C GLY A 59 -5.66 -12.15 10.44
N GLU A 60 -5.08 -11.57 11.48
CA GLU A 60 -5.11 -12.14 12.84
C GLU A 60 -6.51 -12.16 13.48
N LYS A 61 -7.45 -11.34 12.98
CA LYS A 61 -8.81 -11.20 13.53
C LYS A 61 -9.86 -12.00 12.77
N LEU A 62 -9.51 -12.51 11.59
CA LEU A 62 -10.36 -13.35 10.73
C LEU A 62 -10.20 -14.83 11.09
#